data_AF-A0A7K7A5M6-F1
#
_entry.id   AF-A0A7K7A5M6-F1
#
_cell.length_a   1.000
_cell.length_b   1.000
_cell.length_c   1.000
_cell.angle_alpha   90.00
_cell.angle_beta   90.00
_cell.angle_gamma   90.00
#
_symmetry.space_group_name_H-M   'P 1'
#
loop_
_entity.id
_entity.type
_entity.pdbx_description
1 polymer ?
#
loop_
_entity_poly.entity_id
_entity_poly.type
_entity_poly.pdbx_seq_one_letter_code
_entity_poly.pdbx_strand_id
1 'polypeptide(L)'
;RLSCIRNNIWLASCGVLSAGLAVVSSFGLMLYCGVPFVITVANAPFLILGVGVDDMFIIIACWEKSVKEVEKSDTKARLAETYTEAAVSVTITTLTDVLAFFIGTWTAFSSVKSFCLYTGTAFIFCYVYTLTFLGAVLVLNHKREKKNRHWLTFMPVKTDEDKSKSCLYNVCCIGNCSGQSSESEPEHPITTFFERYYGPFITNKWVKLLVVLLYGAYVGGSVYGCTQVKEGIDLRNLANDDSYVVPYYNDDDKYFSEYGPRVMVVVNGSVEYWNESVRVAIQNCLQSLE
;
A
#
# COMPACT_ATOMS: atom_id res chain seq x y z
N ARG A 1 -8.26 -13.10 26.44
CA ARG A 1 -7.67 -12.27 25.36
C ARG A 1 -8.60 -11.17 24.84
N LEU A 2 -9.93 -11.30 24.94
CA LEU A 2 -10.84 -10.15 24.92
C LEU A 2 -10.79 -9.41 26.26
N SER A 3 -9.63 -8.83 26.59
CA SER A 3 -9.53 -7.97 27.76
C SER A 3 -10.14 -6.63 27.38
N CYS A 4 -11.27 -6.26 27.98
CA CYS A 4 -12.00 -5.03 27.67
C CYS A 4 -11.20 -3.73 27.92
N ILE A 5 -10.02 -3.84 28.53
CA ILE A 5 -9.13 -2.72 28.77
C ILE A 5 -8.09 -2.58 27.64
N ARG A 6 -7.58 -3.69 27.10
CA ARG A 6 -6.43 -3.73 26.15
C ARG A 6 -6.85 -4.00 24.70
N ASN A 7 -8.12 -3.74 24.37
CA ASN A 7 -8.59 -3.87 22.99
C ASN A 7 -8.13 -2.66 22.16
N ASN A 8 -7.38 -2.92 21.10
CA ASN A 8 -6.76 -1.90 20.23
C ASN A 8 -7.65 -1.48 19.04
N ILE A 9 -8.96 -1.79 19.06
CA ILE A 9 -9.90 -1.39 17.99
C ILE A 9 -9.84 0.11 17.70
N TRP A 10 -9.86 0.97 18.72
CA TRP A 10 -9.78 2.41 18.52
C TRP A 10 -8.46 2.86 17.86
N LEU A 11 -7.35 2.22 18.23
CA LEU A 11 -6.04 2.51 17.66
C LEU A 11 -6.01 2.14 16.18
N ALA A 12 -6.51 0.96 15.83
CA ALA A 12 -6.62 0.50 14.45
C ALA A 12 -7.57 1.38 13.61
N SER A 13 -8.75 1.73 14.14
CA SER A 13 -9.70 2.61 13.46
C SER A 13 -9.11 4.01 13.22
N CYS A 14 -8.41 4.57 14.20
CA CYS A 14 -7.73 5.86 14.04
C CYS A 14 -6.57 5.78 13.04
N GLY A 15 -5.84 4.66 12.96
CA GLY A 15 -4.79 4.49 11.95
C GLY A 15 -5.33 4.44 10.53
N VAL A 16 -6.41 3.69 10.29
CA VAL A 16 -7.09 3.68 8.98
C VAL A 16 -7.65 5.06 8.63
N LEU A 17 -8.25 5.75 9.61
CA LEU A 17 -8.73 7.12 9.44
C LEU A 17 -7.58 8.07 9.07
N SER A 18 -6.42 7.94 9.72
CA SER A 18 -5.22 8.72 9.43
C SER A 18 -4.76 8.58 7.98
N ALA A 19 -4.69 7.34 7.49
CA ALA A 19 -4.35 7.07 6.09
C ALA A 19 -5.41 7.62 5.12
N GLY A 20 -6.71 7.50 5.45
CA GLY A 20 -7.79 8.12 4.67
C GLY A 20 -7.69 9.65 4.62
N LEU A 21 -7.37 10.30 5.75
CA LEU A 21 -7.14 11.74 5.80
C LEU A 21 -5.93 12.16 4.95
N ALA A 22 -4.87 11.35 4.90
CA ALA A 22 -3.71 11.61 4.03
C ALA A 22 -4.09 11.59 2.54
N VAL A 23 -4.95 10.65 2.13
CA VAL A 23 -5.49 10.59 0.77
C VAL A 23 -6.29 11.85 0.46
N VAL A 24 -7.21 12.25 1.34
CA VAL A 24 -8.05 13.45 1.13
C VAL A 24 -7.19 14.71 1.05
N SER A 25 -6.22 14.88 1.95
CA SER A 25 -5.33 16.05 1.98
C SER A 25 -4.45 16.14 0.74
N SER A 26 -3.85 15.03 0.31
CA SER A 26 -2.99 15.00 -0.88
C SER A 26 -3.76 15.21 -2.17
N PHE A 27 -4.92 14.57 -2.32
CA PHE A 27 -5.75 14.72 -3.51
C PHE A 27 -6.32 16.13 -3.58
N GLY A 28 -6.74 16.70 -2.45
CA GLY A 28 -7.17 18.09 -2.35
C GLY A 28 -6.07 19.06 -2.76
N LEU A 29 -4.82 18.84 -2.31
CA LEU A 29 -3.68 19.67 -2.69
C LEU A 29 -3.37 19.57 -4.19
N MET A 30 -3.32 18.36 -4.75
CA MET A 30 -3.02 18.15 -6.17
C MET A 30 -4.11 18.72 -7.09
N LEU A 31 -5.38 18.58 -6.71
CA LEU A 31 -6.51 19.20 -7.41
C LEU A 31 -6.44 20.72 -7.34
N TYR A 32 -6.06 21.28 -6.18
CA TYR A 32 -5.84 22.73 -6.02
C TYR A 32 -4.70 23.24 -6.90
N CYS A 33 -3.63 22.46 -7.06
CA CYS A 33 -2.53 22.76 -7.99
C CYS A 33 -2.88 22.56 -9.48
N GLY A 34 -4.11 22.12 -9.80
CA GLY A 34 -4.58 21.95 -11.18
C GLY A 34 -4.11 20.68 -11.89
N VAL A 35 -3.64 19.66 -11.15
CA VAL A 35 -3.21 18.39 -11.75
C VAL A 35 -4.43 17.60 -12.22
N PRO A 36 -4.48 17.11 -13.48
CA PRO A 36 -5.66 16.41 -14.01
C PRO A 36 -5.93 15.12 -13.25
N PHE A 37 -7.20 14.91 -12.89
CA PHE A 37 -7.66 13.68 -12.27
C PHE A 37 -8.00 12.63 -13.34
N VAL A 38 -7.25 11.53 -13.36
CA VAL A 38 -7.43 10.41 -14.29
C VAL A 38 -7.95 9.18 -13.53
N ILE A 39 -8.66 8.28 -14.23
CA ILE A 39 -9.27 7.08 -13.62
C ILE A 39 -8.23 6.19 -12.93
N THR A 40 -6.99 6.15 -13.43
CA THR A 40 -5.89 5.42 -12.79
C THR A 40 -5.58 5.93 -11.37
N VAL A 41 -5.74 7.24 -11.11
CA VAL A 41 -5.59 7.84 -9.77
C VAL A 41 -6.68 7.36 -8.81
N ALA A 42 -7.85 6.96 -9.31
CA ALA A 42 -8.92 6.44 -8.44
C ALA A 42 -8.53 5.13 -7.72
N ASN A 43 -7.53 4.40 -8.23
CA ASN A 43 -7.00 3.18 -7.60
C ASN A 43 -5.90 3.46 -6.56
N ALA A 44 -5.31 4.66 -6.56
CA ALA A 44 -4.24 5.03 -5.63
C ALA A 44 -4.62 4.92 -4.13
N PRO A 45 -5.85 5.25 -3.68
CA PRO A 45 -6.22 5.13 -2.26
C PRO A 45 -6.04 3.72 -1.69
N PHE A 46 -6.27 2.68 -2.49
CA PHE A 46 -6.06 1.30 -2.06
C PHE A 46 -4.59 1.03 -1.74
N LEU A 47 -3.69 1.50 -2.60
CA LEU A 47 -2.24 1.38 -2.41
C LEU A 47 -1.79 2.16 -1.18
N ILE A 48 -2.28 3.41 -1.02
CA ILE A 48 -1.90 4.29 0.10
C ILE A 48 -2.40 3.73 1.44
N LEU A 49 -3.61 3.17 1.48
CA LEU A 49 -4.14 2.50 2.68
C LEU A 49 -3.29 1.29 3.05
N GLY A 50 -2.83 0.50 2.08
CA GLY A 50 -1.96 -0.65 2.33
C GLY A 50 -0.67 -0.26 3.05
N VAL A 51 0.03 0.76 2.53
CA VAL A 51 1.28 1.26 3.13
C VAL A 51 1.01 1.92 4.50
N GLY A 52 -0.02 2.75 4.62
CA GLY A 52 -0.34 3.41 5.89
C GLY A 52 -0.72 2.43 7.01
N VAL A 53 -1.35 1.30 6.67
CA VAL A 53 -1.64 0.23 7.63
C VAL A 53 -0.38 -0.54 8.03
N ASP A 54 0.54 -0.80 7.09
CA ASP A 54 1.83 -1.42 7.38
C ASP A 54 2.66 -0.57 8.38
N ASP A 55 2.79 0.72 8.11
CA ASP A 55 3.49 1.65 9.01
C ASP A 55 2.87 1.69 10.42
N MET A 56 1.53 1.65 10.50
CA MET A 56 0.81 1.57 11.77
C MET A 56 1.19 0.29 12.52
N PHE A 57 1.24 -0.86 11.84
CA PHE A 57 1.61 -2.13 12.46
C PHE A 57 3.03 -2.12 12.99
N ILE A 58 3.99 -1.55 12.23
CA ILE A 58 5.38 -1.40 12.68
C ILE A 58 5.46 -0.59 13.98
N ILE A 59 4.80 0.56 14.04
CA ILE A 59 4.81 1.43 15.24
C ILE A 59 4.19 0.72 16.45
N ILE A 60 3.07 0.01 16.25
CA ILE A 60 2.40 -0.73 17.34
C ILE A 60 3.26 -1.90 17.81
N ALA A 61 3.89 -2.64 16.90
CA ALA A 61 4.74 -3.79 17.24
C ALA A 61 5.97 -3.36 18.07
N CYS A 62 6.66 -2.30 17.65
CA CYS A 62 7.76 -1.71 18.43
C CYS A 62 7.28 -1.16 19.78
N TRP A 63 6.09 -0.55 19.82
CA TRP A 63 5.49 -0.10 21.06
C TRP A 63 5.24 -1.26 22.02
N GLU A 64 4.63 -2.35 21.56
CA GLU A 64 4.35 -3.55 22.37
C GLU A 64 5.62 -4.25 22.85
N LYS A 65 6.67 -4.28 22.02
CA LYS A 65 8.01 -4.75 22.43
C LYS A 65 8.56 -3.90 23.57
N SER A 66 8.50 -2.57 23.46
CA SER A 66 8.94 -1.64 24.52
C SER A 66 8.17 -1.81 25.84
N VAL A 67 6.91 -2.30 25.79
CA VAL A 67 6.10 -2.59 27.00
C VAL A 67 6.72 -3.70 27.84
N LYS A 68 7.35 -4.69 27.21
CA LYS A 68 7.89 -5.87 27.89
C LYS A 68 9.27 -5.61 28.50
N GLU A 69 10.06 -4.73 27.88
CA GLU A 69 11.45 -4.51 28.26
C GLU A 69 11.61 -3.44 29.36
N VAL A 70 10.71 -2.45 29.44
CA VAL A 70 10.87 -1.31 30.36
C VAL A 70 9.77 -1.28 31.42
N GLU A 71 10.00 -2.00 32.52
CA GLU A 71 9.20 -1.89 33.73
C GLU A 71 9.55 -0.56 34.46
N LYS A 72 8.65 0.43 34.32
CA LYS A 72 8.68 1.78 34.94
C LYS A 72 9.60 2.82 34.27
N SER A 73 9.16 3.35 33.12
CA SER A 73 9.57 4.68 32.67
C SER A 73 8.37 5.52 32.21
N ASP A 74 8.55 6.85 32.28
CA ASP A 74 7.55 7.85 31.89
C ASP A 74 7.00 7.58 30.47
N THR A 75 5.73 7.90 30.24
CA THR A 75 5.06 7.75 28.92
C THR A 75 5.83 8.41 27.78
N LYS A 76 6.52 9.52 28.08
CA LYS A 76 7.34 10.25 27.11
C LYS A 76 8.61 9.51 26.73
N ALA A 77 9.33 8.97 27.73
CA ALA A 77 10.55 8.20 27.49
C ALA A 77 10.27 6.97 26.63
N ARG A 78 9.14 6.30 26.87
CA ARG A 78 8.70 5.14 26.08
C ARG A 78 8.37 5.47 24.63
N LEU A 79 7.73 6.62 24.41
CA LEU A 79 7.47 7.11 23.05
C LEU A 79 8.78 7.43 22.34
N ALA A 80 9.73 8.08 23.01
CA ALA A 80 11.03 8.37 22.43
C ALA A 80 11.75 7.09 21.98
N GLU A 81 11.78 6.06 22.84
CA GLU A 81 12.40 4.76 22.51
C GLU A 81 11.69 4.05 21.35
N THR A 82 10.35 4.08 21.34
CA THR A 82 9.60 3.48 20.24
C THR A 82 9.91 4.20 18.92
N TYR A 83 10.04 5.53 18.95
CA TYR A 83 10.34 6.32 17.76
C TYR A 83 11.77 6.11 17.27
N THR A 84 12.74 5.88 18.15
CA THR A 84 14.12 5.62 17.72
C THR A 84 14.25 4.33 16.89
N GLU A 85 13.40 3.32 17.13
CA GLU A 85 13.38 2.08 16.33
C GLU A 85 12.35 2.16 15.19
N ALA A 86 11.08 2.44 15.52
CA ALA A 86 9.97 2.37 14.56
C ALA A 86 9.98 3.52 13.55
N ALA A 87 10.22 4.77 14.00
CA ALA A 87 10.14 5.92 13.11
C ALA A 87 11.26 5.86 12.06
N VAL A 88 12.44 5.35 12.41
CA VAL A 88 13.53 5.13 11.44
C VAL A 88 13.10 4.15 10.36
N SER A 89 12.53 3.00 10.72
CA SER A 89 12.02 2.02 9.74
C SER A 89 10.97 2.64 8.81
N VAL A 90 9.98 3.36 9.37
CA VAL A 90 8.93 4.03 8.60
C VAL A 90 9.49 5.14 7.71
N THR A 91 10.48 5.92 8.18
CA THR A 91 11.12 6.96 7.36
C THR A 91 11.81 6.38 6.14
N ILE A 92 12.45 5.22 6.27
CA ILE A 92 13.19 4.59 5.17
C ILE A 92 12.19 4.13 4.11
N THR A 93 11.15 3.39 4.48
CA THR A 93 10.12 2.90 3.56
C THR A 93 9.43 4.06 2.83
N THR A 94 8.96 5.06 3.58
CA THR A 94 8.27 6.23 3.00
C THR A 94 9.18 7.04 2.09
N LEU A 95 10.45 7.24 2.45
CA LEU A 95 11.41 7.93 1.59
C LEU A 95 11.66 7.16 0.29
N THR A 96 11.87 5.85 0.36
CA THR A 96 12.08 5.03 -0.83
C THR A 96 10.86 5.03 -1.75
N ASP A 97 9.65 4.95 -1.18
CA ASP A 97 8.41 4.99 -1.94
C ASP A 97 8.20 6.34 -2.61
N VAL A 98 8.37 7.44 -1.85
CA VAL A 98 8.26 8.80 -2.38
C VAL A 98 9.24 9.00 -3.54
N LEU A 99 10.49 8.59 -3.40
CA LEU A 99 11.49 8.67 -4.47
C LEU A 99 11.10 7.82 -5.68
N ALA A 100 10.66 6.58 -5.48
CA ALA A 100 10.25 5.69 -6.56
C ALA A 100 9.06 6.27 -7.36
N PHE A 101 8.06 6.81 -6.67
CA PHE A 101 6.91 7.44 -7.32
C PHE A 101 7.28 8.75 -8.01
N PHE A 102 8.16 9.57 -7.43
CA PHE A 102 8.63 10.78 -8.11
C PHE A 102 9.46 10.45 -9.36
N ILE A 103 10.30 9.41 -9.36
CA ILE A 103 10.99 8.95 -10.56
C ILE A 103 9.98 8.50 -11.63
N GLY A 104 8.86 7.89 -11.23
CA GLY A 104 7.75 7.53 -12.12
C GLY A 104 7.09 8.70 -12.85
N THR A 105 7.25 9.94 -12.37
CA THR A 105 6.74 11.15 -13.06
C THR A 105 7.51 11.47 -14.35
N TRP A 106 8.70 10.88 -14.55
CA TRP A 106 9.50 11.03 -15.78
C TRP A 106 8.98 10.21 -16.97
N THR A 107 7.97 9.35 -16.77
CA THR A 107 7.39 8.51 -17.83
C THR A 107 6.75 9.34 -18.96
N ALA A 108 6.64 8.83 -20.20
CA ALA A 108 6.00 9.59 -21.29
C ALA A 108 4.46 9.68 -21.17
N PHE A 109 3.83 8.73 -20.47
CA PHE A 109 2.38 8.59 -20.39
C PHE A 109 1.76 9.53 -19.33
N SER A 110 0.94 10.49 -19.77
CA SER A 110 0.30 11.48 -18.89
C SER A 110 -0.51 10.86 -17.74
N SER A 111 -1.20 9.74 -17.99
CA SER A 111 -1.97 9.02 -16.97
C SER A 111 -1.10 8.47 -15.85
N VAL A 112 0.11 8.01 -16.16
CA VAL A 112 1.07 7.47 -15.19
C VAL A 112 1.73 8.63 -14.43
N LYS A 113 2.10 9.72 -15.11
CA LYS A 113 2.62 10.93 -14.45
C LYS A 113 1.68 11.45 -13.36
N SER A 114 0.39 11.57 -13.70
CA SER A 114 -0.63 12.05 -12.77
C SER A 114 -0.75 11.09 -11.60
N PHE A 115 -0.91 9.79 -11.85
CA PHE A 115 -0.93 8.76 -10.81
C PHE A 115 0.25 8.86 -9.84
N CYS A 116 1.47 8.93 -10.37
CA CYS A 116 2.70 9.05 -9.59
C CYS A 116 2.81 10.34 -8.76
N LEU A 117 2.32 11.47 -9.28
CA LEU A 117 2.27 12.73 -8.52
C LEU A 117 1.28 12.66 -7.35
N TYR A 118 0.08 12.11 -7.59
CA TYR A 118 -0.93 11.94 -6.55
C TYR A 118 -0.45 10.97 -5.45
N THR A 119 0.11 9.82 -5.81
CA THR A 119 0.60 8.83 -4.83
C THR A 119 1.85 9.31 -4.09
N GLY A 120 2.81 9.92 -4.78
CA GLY A 120 4.04 10.42 -4.16
C GLY A 120 3.75 11.52 -3.13
N THR A 121 2.84 12.43 -3.43
CA THR A 121 2.40 13.45 -2.45
C THR A 121 1.56 12.85 -1.33
N ALA A 122 0.72 11.86 -1.60
CA ALA A 122 -0.03 11.14 -0.57
C ALA A 122 0.86 10.45 0.46
N PHE A 123 1.98 9.88 0.04
CA PHE A 123 2.93 9.27 0.99
C PHE A 123 3.63 10.27 1.89
N ILE A 124 3.91 11.47 1.41
CA ILE A 124 4.43 12.55 2.27
C ILE A 124 3.40 12.89 3.36
N PHE A 125 2.13 13.06 3.00
CA PHE A 125 1.07 13.32 3.98
C PHE A 125 0.82 12.12 4.92
N CYS A 126 0.88 10.90 4.39
CA CYS A 126 0.73 9.67 5.16
C CYS A 126 1.82 9.59 6.23
N TYR A 127 3.08 9.83 5.85
CA TYR A 127 4.20 9.88 6.77
C TYR A 127 4.00 10.92 7.89
N VAL A 128 3.60 12.15 7.54
CA VAL A 128 3.35 13.21 8.53
C VAL A 128 2.24 12.82 9.50
N TYR A 129 1.12 12.28 9.01
CA TYR A 129 0.01 11.88 9.88
C TYR A 129 0.32 10.62 10.71
N THR A 130 1.05 9.67 10.17
CA THR A 130 1.53 8.49 10.90
C THR A 130 2.44 8.89 12.07
N LEU A 131 3.39 9.80 11.86
CA LEU A 131 4.27 10.22 12.97
C LEU A 131 3.60 11.15 13.98
N THR A 132 2.67 12.01 13.55
CA THR A 132 2.06 13.01 14.43
C THR A 132 0.74 12.52 15.04
N PHE A 133 -0.25 12.24 14.19
CA PHE A 133 -1.60 11.89 14.60
C PHE A 133 -1.65 10.50 15.23
N LEU A 134 -1.14 9.46 14.55
CA LEU A 134 -1.15 8.10 15.11
C LEU A 134 -0.26 8.02 16.36
N GLY A 135 0.90 8.68 16.36
CA GLY A 135 1.75 8.86 17.54
C GLY A 135 1.01 9.42 18.77
N ALA A 136 0.25 10.51 18.57
CA ALA A 136 -0.54 11.11 19.63
C ALA A 136 -1.64 10.15 20.13
N VAL A 137 -2.35 9.48 19.21
CA VAL A 137 -3.40 8.50 19.55
C VAL A 137 -2.82 7.32 20.33
N LEU A 138 -1.62 6.83 19.98
CA LEU A 138 -0.92 5.77 20.69
C LEU A 138 -0.67 6.14 22.17
N VAL A 139 -0.14 7.35 22.42
CA VAL A 139 0.09 7.85 23.78
C VAL A 139 -1.21 8.01 24.55
N LEU A 140 -2.27 8.50 23.90
CA LEU A 140 -3.59 8.66 24.52
C LEU A 140 -4.19 7.29 24.88
N ASN A 141 -4.11 6.32 23.98
CA ASN A 141 -4.57 4.96 24.24
C ASN A 141 -3.78 4.33 25.40
N HIS A 142 -2.47 4.53 25.45
CA HIS A 142 -1.66 4.04 26.57
C HIS A 142 -2.01 4.71 27.90
N LYS A 143 -2.29 6.03 27.91
CA LYS A 143 -2.79 6.73 29.11
C LYS A 143 -4.16 6.20 29.55
N ARG A 144 -5.01 5.78 28.61
CA ARG A 144 -6.30 5.12 28.89
C ARG A 144 -6.08 3.76 29.55
N GLU A 145 -5.15 2.96 29.03
CA GLU A 145 -4.79 1.65 29.57
C GLU A 145 -4.21 1.76 30.98
N LYS A 146 -3.27 2.71 31.22
CA LYS A 146 -2.74 2.98 32.57
C LYS A 146 -3.81 3.36 33.60
N LYS A 147 -4.93 3.93 33.16
CA LYS A 147 -6.05 4.31 34.02
C LYS A 147 -7.11 3.20 34.15
N ASN A 148 -6.85 1.99 33.63
CA ASN A 148 -7.76 0.84 33.63
C ASN A 148 -9.18 1.20 33.13
N ARG A 149 -9.26 2.02 32.08
CA ARG A 149 -10.55 2.43 31.51
C ARG A 149 -11.01 1.45 30.44
N HIS A 150 -12.31 1.15 30.43
CA HIS A 150 -12.92 0.30 29.42
C HIS A 150 -12.74 0.89 28.00
N TRP A 151 -12.51 0.03 27.00
CA TRP A 151 -12.23 0.45 25.62
C TRP A 151 -13.37 1.24 24.96
N LEU A 152 -14.63 0.84 25.20
CA LEU A 152 -15.81 1.47 24.61
C LEU A 152 -16.37 2.65 25.42
N THR A 153 -16.59 2.47 26.73
CA THR A 153 -17.31 3.44 27.57
C THR A 153 -16.39 4.46 28.25
N PHE A 154 -15.06 4.32 28.12
CA PHE A 154 -14.04 5.16 28.78
C PHE A 154 -14.17 5.31 30.30
N MET A 155 -15.04 4.54 30.93
CA MET A 155 -15.26 4.51 32.38
C MET A 155 -14.15 3.71 33.06
N PRO A 156 -13.69 4.13 34.26
CA PRO A 156 -12.71 3.37 35.03
C PRO A 156 -13.32 2.03 35.46
N VAL A 157 -12.66 0.93 35.11
CA VAL A 157 -13.01 -0.39 35.62
C VAL A 157 -12.36 -0.52 36.98
N LYS A 158 -13.17 -0.49 38.04
CA LYS A 158 -12.68 -0.78 39.39
C LYS A 158 -12.48 -2.29 39.50
N THR A 159 -11.26 -2.70 39.82
CA THR A 159 -10.94 -4.06 40.23
C THR A 159 -11.25 -4.20 41.72
N ASP A 160 -12.52 -4.06 42.10
CA ASP A 160 -12.94 -4.40 43.46
C ASP A 160 -13.15 -5.92 43.54
N GLU A 161 -12.61 -6.55 44.59
CA GLU A 161 -12.62 -7.99 44.88
C GLU A 161 -14.01 -8.60 45.16
N ASP A 162 -15.10 -7.96 44.72
CA ASP A 162 -16.46 -8.38 45.03
C ASP A 162 -16.94 -9.51 44.11
N LYS A 163 -16.71 -10.72 44.62
CA LYS A 163 -17.25 -12.00 44.17
C LYS A 163 -18.79 -12.04 44.21
N SER A 164 -19.49 -11.39 43.28
CA SER A 164 -20.88 -11.76 42.88
C SER A 164 -21.43 -10.88 41.76
N LYS A 165 -20.95 -11.01 40.52
CA LYS A 165 -21.69 -10.51 39.34
C LYS A 165 -21.61 -11.50 38.18
N SER A 166 -22.71 -11.54 37.42
CA SER A 166 -22.98 -12.50 36.34
C SER A 166 -21.82 -12.66 35.35
N CYS A 167 -21.59 -13.88 34.86
CA CYS A 167 -20.52 -14.23 33.90
C CYS A 167 -20.48 -13.28 32.68
N LEU A 168 -21.65 -12.83 32.21
CA LEU A 168 -21.79 -11.89 31.09
C LEU A 168 -21.21 -10.49 31.41
N TYR A 169 -21.31 -10.02 32.66
CA TYR A 169 -20.68 -8.79 33.13
C TYR A 169 -19.16 -8.95 33.29
N ASN A 170 -18.69 -10.09 33.79
CA ASN A 170 -17.24 -10.35 33.88
C ASN A 170 -16.59 -10.50 32.50
N VAL A 171 -17.25 -11.15 31.54
CA VAL A 171 -16.79 -11.23 30.14
C VAL A 171 -16.82 -9.86 29.46
N CYS A 172 -17.87 -9.06 29.69
CA CYS A 172 -18.04 -7.76 29.03
C CYS A 172 -17.27 -6.61 29.69
N CYS A 173 -16.90 -6.67 30.97
CA CYS A 173 -16.25 -5.56 31.67
C CYS A 173 -14.83 -5.86 32.17
N ILE A 174 -14.53 -7.12 32.54
CA ILE A 174 -13.24 -7.52 33.13
C ILE A 174 -12.42 -8.36 32.14
N GLY A 175 -13.08 -9.05 31.20
CA GLY A 175 -12.43 -9.90 30.19
C GLY A 175 -11.74 -11.13 30.77
N ASN A 176 -12.00 -11.46 32.04
CA ASN A 176 -11.41 -12.61 32.73
C ASN A 176 -12.39 -13.19 33.78
N CYS A 177 -12.51 -14.52 33.84
CA CYS A 177 -13.39 -15.24 34.79
C CYS A 177 -12.65 -15.97 35.91
N SER A 178 -11.33 -15.83 36.04
CA SER A 178 -10.56 -16.48 37.10
C SER A 178 -9.45 -15.57 37.60
N GLY A 179 -9.40 -15.37 38.91
CA GLY A 179 -8.35 -14.63 39.58
C GLY A 179 -7.00 -15.32 39.40
N GLN A 180 -6.14 -14.70 38.61
CA GLN A 180 -4.70 -14.90 38.69
C GLN A 180 -4.05 -13.51 38.65
N SER A 181 -3.28 -13.27 39.70
CA SER A 181 -2.36 -12.16 39.90
C SER A 181 -1.29 -12.14 38.81
N SER A 182 -0.90 -10.92 38.43
CA SER A 182 0.39 -10.51 37.85
C SER A 182 1.37 -11.64 37.49
N GLU A 183 1.18 -12.28 36.34
CA GLU A 183 2.22 -13.05 35.66
C GLU A 183 2.26 -12.65 34.18
N SER A 184 3.47 -12.68 33.64
CA SER A 184 3.86 -12.27 32.29
C SER A 184 2.86 -12.75 31.23
N GLU A 185 2.45 -11.79 30.40
CA GLU A 185 1.59 -11.97 29.22
C GLU A 185 1.94 -13.24 28.43
N PRO A 186 0.98 -14.14 28.15
CA PRO A 186 1.23 -15.26 27.26
C PRO A 186 1.48 -14.73 25.85
N GLU A 187 2.67 -15.05 25.31
CA GLU A 187 3.14 -14.67 23.99
C GLU A 187 2.10 -14.90 22.88
N HIS A 188 2.16 -14.08 21.82
CA HIS A 188 1.27 -14.27 20.67
C HIS A 188 1.50 -15.68 20.08
N PRO A 189 0.44 -16.44 19.76
CA PRO A 189 0.57 -17.81 19.28
C PRO A 189 1.33 -17.85 17.96
N ILE A 190 1.25 -16.76 17.20
CA ILE A 190 2.05 -16.53 15.99
C ILE A 190 3.54 -16.39 16.35
N THR A 191 3.91 -15.59 17.34
CA THR A 191 5.33 -15.44 17.73
C THR A 191 5.89 -16.77 18.22
N THR A 192 5.14 -17.50 19.05
CA THR A 192 5.56 -18.84 19.51
C THR A 192 5.65 -19.86 18.36
N PHE A 193 4.76 -19.79 17.36
CA PHE A 193 4.84 -20.62 16.15
C PHE A 193 6.10 -20.31 15.33
N PHE A 194 6.38 -19.02 15.10
CA PHE A 194 7.54 -18.58 14.35
C PHE A 194 8.85 -18.98 15.04
N GLU A 195 8.91 -18.85 16.36
CA GLU A 195 10.08 -19.20 17.16
C GLU A 195 10.29 -20.72 17.28
N ARG A 196 9.23 -21.49 17.57
CA ARG A 196 9.37 -22.93 17.88
C ARG A 196 9.33 -23.85 16.67
N TYR A 197 8.56 -23.52 15.63
CA TYR A 197 8.34 -24.40 14.49
C TYR A 197 8.97 -23.86 13.21
N TYR A 198 8.65 -22.63 12.82
CA TYR A 198 9.07 -22.07 11.53
C TYR A 198 10.57 -21.75 11.47
N GLY A 199 11.11 -21.09 12.49
CA GLY A 199 12.52 -20.69 12.57
C GLY A 199 13.50 -21.87 12.46
N PRO A 200 13.37 -22.91 13.30
CA PRO A 200 14.23 -24.10 13.21
C PRO A 200 14.07 -24.84 11.89
N PHE A 201 12.84 -24.93 11.35
CA PHE A 201 12.57 -25.59 10.08
C PHE A 201 13.31 -24.93 8.91
N ILE A 202 13.24 -23.60 8.76
CA ILE A 202 13.90 -22.86 7.69
C ILE A 202 15.42 -22.78 7.86
N THR A 203 15.90 -22.74 9.11
CA THR A 203 17.34 -22.58 9.38
C THR A 203 18.14 -23.86 9.09
N ASN A 204 17.47 -25.01 8.97
CA ASN A 204 18.09 -26.27 8.57
C ASN A 204 18.86 -26.16 7.25
N LYS A 205 20.10 -26.67 7.22
CA LYS A 205 21.01 -26.56 6.06
C LYS A 205 20.38 -27.11 4.76
N TRP A 206 19.66 -28.23 4.86
CA TRP A 206 18.98 -28.86 3.72
C TRP A 206 17.81 -28.03 3.20
N VAL A 207 16.98 -27.49 4.10
CA VAL A 207 15.84 -26.63 3.73
C VAL A 207 16.34 -25.33 3.11
N LYS A 208 17.39 -24.73 3.68
CA LYS A 208 18.03 -23.53 3.12
C LYS A 208 18.56 -23.78 1.71
N LEU A 209 19.24 -24.90 1.46
CA LEU A 209 19.71 -25.26 0.12
C LEU A 209 18.54 -25.41 -0.86
N LEU A 210 17.47 -26.08 -0.44
CA LEU A 210 16.25 -26.26 -1.24
C LEU A 210 15.59 -24.92 -1.58
N VAL A 211 15.46 -24.02 -0.59
CA VAL A 211 14.88 -22.68 -0.79
C VAL A 211 15.71 -21.88 -1.79
N VAL A 212 17.04 -21.90 -1.68
CA VAL A 212 17.93 -21.21 -2.63
C VAL A 212 17.79 -21.79 -4.04
N LEU A 213 17.72 -23.12 -4.18
CA LEU A 213 17.54 -23.77 -5.48
C LEU A 213 16.17 -23.40 -6.09
N LEU A 214 15.10 -23.43 -5.29
CA LEU A 214 13.75 -23.08 -5.73
C LEU A 214 13.67 -21.61 -6.18
N TYR A 215 14.20 -20.67 -5.38
CA TYR A 215 14.25 -19.27 -5.77
C TYR A 215 15.14 -19.04 -7.01
N GLY A 216 16.25 -19.77 -7.14
CA GLY A 216 17.09 -19.72 -8.34
C GLY A 216 16.35 -20.19 -9.58
N ALA A 217 15.61 -21.30 -9.50
CA ALA A 217 14.76 -21.80 -10.58
C ALA A 217 13.62 -20.82 -10.90
N TYR A 218 13.01 -20.22 -9.88
CA TYR A 218 11.96 -19.22 -10.04
C TYR A 218 12.46 -17.96 -10.74
N VAL A 219 13.63 -17.44 -10.34
CA VAL A 219 14.26 -16.29 -11.00
C VAL A 219 14.63 -16.63 -12.44
N GLY A 220 15.24 -17.79 -12.68
CA GLY A 220 15.57 -18.24 -14.05
C GLY A 220 14.32 -18.36 -14.95
N GLY A 221 13.24 -18.95 -14.43
CA GLY A 221 11.96 -19.04 -15.12
C GLY A 221 11.33 -17.66 -15.36
N SER A 222 11.41 -16.76 -14.39
CA SER A 222 10.90 -15.38 -14.53
C SER A 222 11.67 -14.59 -15.59
N VAL A 223 13.00 -14.71 -15.64
CA VAL A 223 13.84 -14.07 -16.67
C VAL A 223 13.49 -14.60 -18.06
N TYR A 224 13.30 -15.92 -18.19
CA TYR A 224 12.82 -16.50 -19.45
C TYR A 224 11.41 -16.01 -19.81
N GLY A 225 10.51 -15.91 -18.83
CA GLY A 225 9.17 -15.34 -18.98
C GLY A 225 9.19 -13.91 -19.51
N CYS A 226 10.12 -13.08 -19.03
CA CYS A 226 10.31 -11.71 -19.51
C CYS A 226 10.62 -11.64 -21.01
N THR A 227 11.31 -12.64 -21.59
CA THR A 227 11.60 -12.65 -23.03
C THR A 227 10.40 -12.99 -23.92
N GLN A 228 9.31 -13.49 -23.34
CA GLN A 228 8.10 -13.90 -24.05
C GLN A 228 6.92 -12.92 -23.87
N VAL A 229 7.15 -11.80 -23.18
CA VAL A 229 6.12 -10.78 -22.96
C VAL A 229 5.81 -10.10 -24.29
N LYS A 230 4.56 -10.19 -24.73
CA LYS A 230 4.08 -9.49 -25.92
C LYS A 230 3.85 -8.01 -25.60
N GLU A 231 4.40 -7.14 -26.43
CA GLU A 231 4.19 -5.70 -26.31
C GLU A 231 2.91 -5.27 -27.02
N GLY A 232 2.15 -4.36 -26.40
CA GLY A 232 0.95 -3.78 -26.99
C GLY A 232 -0.27 -3.84 -26.07
N ILE A 233 -1.21 -2.92 -26.29
CA ILE A 233 -2.51 -2.91 -25.62
C ILE A 233 -3.53 -3.33 -26.66
N ASP A 234 -4.21 -4.45 -26.42
CA ASP A 234 -5.39 -4.81 -27.19
C ASP A 234 -6.56 -3.90 -26.76
N LEU A 235 -7.10 -3.12 -27.70
CA LEU A 235 -8.19 -2.19 -27.46
C LEU A 235 -9.45 -2.89 -26.94
N ARG A 236 -9.62 -4.18 -27.26
CA ARG A 236 -10.73 -5.01 -26.77
C ARG A 236 -10.74 -5.12 -25.25
N ASN A 237 -9.55 -5.20 -24.63
CA ASN A 237 -9.38 -5.35 -23.19
C ASN A 237 -9.61 -4.04 -22.40
N LEU A 238 -9.75 -2.91 -23.09
CA LEU A 238 -10.11 -1.63 -22.46
C LEU A 238 -11.62 -1.46 -22.31
N ALA A 239 -12.40 -2.22 -23.08
CA ALA A 239 -13.85 -2.23 -22.99
C ALA A 239 -14.31 -3.22 -21.91
N ASN A 240 -15.51 -3.02 -21.39
CA ASN A 240 -16.16 -4.03 -20.56
C ASN A 240 -16.43 -5.31 -21.39
N ASP A 241 -16.39 -6.48 -20.76
CA ASP A 241 -16.52 -7.78 -21.47
C ASP A 241 -17.84 -7.88 -22.26
N ASP A 242 -18.92 -7.28 -21.75
CA ASP A 242 -20.25 -7.23 -22.39
C ASP A 242 -20.42 -6.07 -23.39
N SER A 243 -19.37 -5.30 -23.66
CA SER A 243 -19.45 -4.14 -24.55
C SER A 243 -19.55 -4.55 -26.01
N TYR A 244 -20.33 -3.81 -26.81
CA TYR A 244 -20.41 -3.96 -28.27
C TYR A 244 -19.06 -3.74 -28.98
N VAL A 245 -18.10 -3.14 -28.29
CA VAL A 245 -16.75 -2.85 -28.81
C VAL A 245 -15.98 -4.14 -29.10
N VAL A 246 -16.15 -5.18 -28.26
CA VAL A 246 -15.48 -6.47 -28.46
C VAL A 246 -15.94 -7.17 -29.75
N PRO A 247 -17.26 -7.41 -29.98
CA PRO A 247 -17.71 -8.00 -31.24
C PRO A 247 -17.41 -7.10 -32.44
N TYR A 248 -17.49 -5.78 -32.30
CA TYR A 248 -17.10 -4.86 -33.37
C TYR A 248 -15.65 -5.08 -33.83
N TYR A 249 -14.68 -5.06 -32.90
CA TYR A 249 -13.27 -5.28 -33.27
C TYR A 249 -12.97 -6.71 -33.71
N ASN A 250 -13.75 -7.70 -33.26
CA ASN A 250 -13.63 -9.07 -33.75
C ASN A 250 -14.11 -9.20 -35.20
N ASP A 251 -15.21 -8.53 -35.54
CA ASP A 251 -15.74 -8.51 -36.90
C ASP A 251 -14.86 -7.66 -37.83
N ASP A 252 -14.33 -6.53 -37.36
CA ASP A 252 -13.37 -5.70 -38.09
C ASP A 252 -12.11 -6.48 -38.48
N ASP A 253 -11.46 -7.16 -37.52
CA ASP A 253 -10.29 -8.00 -37.80
C ASP A 253 -10.62 -9.18 -38.75
N LYS A 254 -11.82 -9.75 -38.63
CA LYS A 254 -12.20 -10.94 -39.41
C LYS A 254 -12.61 -10.60 -40.84
N TYR A 255 -13.35 -9.51 -41.05
CA TYR A 255 -13.94 -9.16 -42.34
C TYR A 255 -13.25 -8.00 -43.05
N PHE A 256 -12.52 -7.14 -42.32
CA PHE A 256 -11.95 -5.90 -42.85
C PHE A 256 -10.42 -5.79 -42.70
N SER A 257 -9.74 -6.88 -42.33
CA SER A 257 -8.26 -6.90 -42.22
C SER A 257 -7.48 -6.78 -43.52
N GLU A 258 -8.15 -6.87 -44.69
CA GLU A 258 -7.50 -6.77 -46.00
C GLU A 258 -7.01 -5.35 -46.31
N TYR A 259 -7.72 -4.33 -45.82
CA TYR A 259 -7.33 -2.93 -46.00
C TYR A 259 -6.82 -2.34 -44.68
N GLY A 260 -5.52 -2.09 -44.61
CA GLY A 260 -4.89 -1.46 -43.44
C GLY A 260 -5.35 -0.01 -43.20
N PRO A 261 -4.91 0.60 -42.08
CA PRO A 261 -5.20 2.01 -41.79
C PRO A 261 -4.68 2.91 -42.91
N ARG A 262 -5.45 3.95 -43.27
CA ARG A 262 -5.04 4.91 -44.30
C ARG A 262 -3.81 5.67 -43.84
N VAL A 263 -2.71 5.56 -44.59
CA VAL A 263 -1.49 6.31 -44.35
C VAL A 263 -1.57 7.64 -45.10
N MET A 264 -1.43 8.75 -44.37
CA MET A 264 -1.38 10.09 -44.97
C MET A 264 0.05 10.61 -44.93
N VAL A 265 0.66 10.80 -46.11
CA VAL A 265 2.01 11.35 -46.25
C VAL A 265 1.92 12.86 -46.35
N VAL A 266 2.54 13.57 -45.40
CA VAL A 266 2.54 15.03 -45.34
C VAL A 266 3.96 15.55 -45.53
N VAL A 267 4.16 16.42 -46.52
CA VAL A 267 5.45 17.08 -46.76
C VAL A 267 5.45 18.43 -46.05
N ASN A 268 6.29 18.56 -45.02
CA ASN A 268 6.30 19.74 -44.13
C ASN A 268 7.06 20.95 -44.71
N GLY A 269 7.83 20.77 -45.79
CA GLY A 269 8.66 21.82 -46.40
C GLY A 269 7.94 22.65 -47.46
N SER A 270 8.49 23.82 -47.79
CA SER A 270 8.09 24.56 -48.99
C SER A 270 8.59 23.81 -50.23
N VAL A 271 7.66 23.20 -50.96
CA VAL A 271 7.98 22.42 -52.15
C VAL A 271 7.55 23.19 -53.39
N GLU A 272 8.44 23.30 -54.36
CA GLU A 272 8.16 23.91 -55.66
C GLU A 272 7.34 22.95 -56.53
N TYR A 273 6.03 22.83 -56.26
CA TYR A 273 5.15 21.92 -57.00
C TYR A 273 5.06 22.21 -58.51
N TRP A 274 5.49 23.40 -58.94
CA TRP A 274 5.59 23.75 -60.36
C TRP A 274 6.75 23.04 -61.07
N ASN A 275 7.79 22.62 -60.36
CA ASN A 275 8.96 21.99 -60.95
C ASN A 275 8.66 20.51 -61.29
N GLU A 276 8.91 20.13 -62.55
CA GLU A 276 8.66 18.77 -63.04
C GLU A 276 9.51 17.71 -62.32
N SER A 277 10.78 18.02 -62.05
CA SER A 277 11.69 17.11 -61.34
C SER A 277 11.19 16.77 -59.93
N VAL A 278 10.61 17.75 -59.25
CA VAL A 278 10.06 17.61 -57.90
C VAL A 278 8.76 16.81 -57.90
N ARG A 279 7.88 17.03 -58.89
CA ARG A 279 6.66 16.23 -59.08
C ARG A 279 6.98 14.76 -59.33
N VAL A 280 7.95 14.48 -60.20
CA VAL A 280 8.42 13.11 -60.47
C VAL A 280 9.00 12.46 -59.22
N ALA A 281 9.78 13.20 -58.43
CA ALA A 281 10.33 12.68 -57.17
C ALA A 281 9.24 12.32 -56.15
N ILE A 282 8.21 13.16 -56.00
CA ILE A 282 7.06 12.88 -55.12
C ILE A 282 6.28 11.66 -55.60
N GLN A 283 6.04 11.56 -56.91
CA GLN A 283 5.29 10.45 -57.49
C GLN A 283 6.04 9.12 -57.37
N ASN A 284 7.36 9.13 -57.55
CA ASN A 284 8.21 7.96 -57.30
C ASN A 284 8.19 7.56 -55.82
N CYS A 285 8.17 8.54 -54.90
CA CYS A 285 8.05 8.27 -53.47
C CYS A 285 6.68 7.64 -53.12
N LEU A 286 5.59 8.14 -53.69
CA LEU A 286 4.26 7.55 -53.53
C LEU A 286 4.19 6.12 -54.06
N GLN A 287 4.72 5.85 -55.25
CA GLN A 287 4.80 4.50 -55.80
C GLN A 287 5.65 3.54 -54.98
N SER A 288 6.64 4.03 -54.22
CA SER A 288 7.43 3.19 -53.32
C SER A 288 6.73 2.84 -52.02
N LEU A 289 5.62 3.53 -51.70
CA LEU A 289 4.84 3.35 -50.47
C LEU A 289 3.56 2.54 -50.68
N GLU A 290 3.11 2.41 -51.94
CA GLU A 290 2.07 1.44 -52.37
C GLU A 290 2.63 0.02 -52.46
#